data_AF-A0A6M6ICG3-F1
#
_entry.id   AF-A0A6M6ICG3-F1
#
_cell.length_a   1.000
_cell.length_b   1.000
_cell.length_c   1.000
_cell.angle_alpha   90.00
_cell.angle_beta   90.00
_cell.angle_gamma   90.00
#
_symmetry.space_group_name_H-M   'P 1'
#
loop_
_entity.id
_entity.type
_entity.pdbx_description
1 polymer ?
#
loop_
_entity_poly.entity_id
_entity_poly.type
_entity_poly.pdbx_seq_one_letter_code
_entity_poly.pdbx_strand_id
1 'polypeptide(L)'
;MFNLDLSKTGGVLAAGTVTAAGVETINITAADASTATGGSAAVIHTATLTANEATKVTVSGNNGLTLTATGSTKVTTFDASGVVANGTAGLDTAANLAVTYTSLNDTTTANVTITGGAGDDVLTGGAAKDAINGGAGNDIINGGLGLDAITVGNGRDIVQITNNDDNTAGDIIGSGTSAADTITGFGLVSTGITGADLSTNAKIQAYTAAGANLTVLNLDVTADDAGVGAGANQALAVEANATGAGQAAGVTYTVTNGILTLGGAGAAAVDTLGEWLVEAAAVAATAGDVLGFQFGSDTYVFAQNGTADVLVQLVGVAGSSLVEVSGATTASAGAILYADL
;
A
#
# COMPACT_ATOMS: atom_id res chain seq x y z
N MET A 1 -14.80 13.31 32.52
CA MET A 1 -13.49 12.73 32.19
C MET A 1 -13.14 11.68 33.23
N PHE A 2 -12.65 10.51 32.81
CA PHE A 2 -12.23 9.39 33.66
C PHE A 2 -10.84 8.92 33.24
N ASN A 3 -9.96 8.67 34.21
CA ASN A 3 -8.61 8.18 33.96
C ASN A 3 -8.51 6.74 34.50
N LEU A 4 -8.23 5.79 33.63
CA LEU A 4 -8.01 4.39 33.95
C LEU A 4 -6.50 4.10 33.89
N ASP A 5 -5.93 3.73 35.03
CA ASP A 5 -4.51 3.37 35.11
C ASP A 5 -4.35 1.85 35.16
N LEU A 6 -3.80 1.27 34.09
CA LEU A 6 -3.47 -0.13 33.91
C LEU A 6 -1.95 -0.29 34.03
N SER A 7 -1.43 -0.01 35.22
CA SER A 7 0.00 -0.05 35.52
C SER A 7 0.37 -1.30 36.33
N LYS A 8 1.25 -2.14 35.79
CA LYS A 8 1.72 -3.36 36.45
C LYS A 8 3.19 -3.62 36.13
N THR A 9 4.01 -3.81 37.16
CA THR A 9 5.39 -4.27 36.98
C THR A 9 5.39 -5.74 36.59
N GLY A 10 5.95 -6.08 35.43
CA GLY A 10 6.20 -7.46 35.02
C GLY A 10 4.94 -8.31 34.80
N GLY A 11 4.65 -8.58 33.53
CA GLY A 11 3.59 -9.51 33.12
C GLY A 11 2.24 -8.85 32.86
N VAL A 12 1.35 -9.62 32.21
CA VAL A 12 0.07 -9.15 31.70
C VAL A 12 -0.90 -8.77 32.83
N LEU A 13 -1.57 -7.62 32.69
CA LEU A 13 -2.72 -7.22 33.50
C LEU A 13 -4.01 -7.50 32.73
N ALA A 14 -4.91 -8.28 33.32
CA ALA A 14 -6.28 -8.47 32.84
C ALA A 14 -7.24 -7.68 33.75
N ALA A 15 -7.65 -6.50 33.33
CA ALA A 15 -8.44 -5.57 34.12
C ALA A 15 -9.92 -5.99 34.28
N GLY A 16 -10.39 -6.95 33.48
CA GLY A 16 -11.80 -7.34 33.43
C GLY A 16 -12.66 -6.19 32.88
N THR A 17 -13.89 -6.05 33.40
CA THR A 17 -14.83 -5.00 32.96
C THR A 17 -14.71 -3.74 33.80
N VAL A 18 -14.53 -2.61 33.13
CA VAL A 18 -14.57 -1.26 33.70
C VAL A 18 -15.80 -0.54 33.14
N THR A 19 -16.69 -0.09 34.02
CA THR A 19 -17.87 0.69 33.64
C THR A 19 -17.65 2.16 33.94
N ALA A 20 -17.74 3.01 32.91
CA ALA A 20 -17.61 4.46 33.00
C ALA A 20 -18.90 5.14 32.52
N ALA A 21 -19.98 4.94 33.28
CA ALA A 21 -21.30 5.49 32.93
C ALA A 21 -21.31 7.03 33.00
N GLY A 22 -21.87 7.67 31.98
CA GLY A 22 -21.99 9.14 31.94
C GLY A 22 -20.65 9.87 31.79
N VAL A 23 -19.62 9.21 31.26
CA VAL A 23 -18.30 9.81 31.02
C VAL A 23 -18.07 9.96 29.51
N GLU A 24 -17.77 11.18 29.07
CA GLU A 24 -17.55 11.50 27.65
C GLU A 24 -16.10 11.26 27.19
N THR A 25 -15.14 11.45 28.10
CA THR A 25 -13.71 11.31 27.81
C THR A 25 -13.04 10.34 28.77
N ILE A 26 -12.38 9.34 28.21
CA ILE A 26 -11.68 8.29 28.94
C ILE A 26 -10.22 8.30 28.52
N ASN A 27 -9.32 8.36 29.48
CA ASN A 27 -7.89 8.22 29.25
C ASN A 27 -7.44 6.90 29.89
N ILE A 28 -6.77 6.05 29.13
CA ILE A 28 -6.25 4.77 29.58
C ILE A 28 -4.73 4.85 29.53
N THR A 29 -4.07 4.56 30.65
CA THR A 29 -2.63 4.38 30.68
C THR A 29 -2.32 2.89 30.79
N ALA A 30 -1.76 2.28 29.75
CA ALA A 30 -1.26 0.90 29.78
C ALA A 30 0.26 0.94 29.99
N ALA A 31 0.72 0.69 31.21
CA ALA A 31 2.12 0.88 31.56
C ALA A 31 2.78 -0.33 32.21
N ASP A 32 4.02 -0.63 31.80
CA ASP A 32 4.94 -1.41 32.64
C ASP A 32 5.49 -0.48 33.72
N ALA A 33 5.12 -0.75 34.97
CA ALA A 33 5.51 0.04 36.13
C ALA A 33 6.95 -0.21 36.59
N SER A 34 7.75 -0.96 35.81
CA SER A 34 9.14 -1.27 36.15
C SER A 34 9.99 -0.01 36.25
N THR A 35 10.66 0.13 37.38
CA THR A 35 11.64 1.20 37.64
C THR A 35 13.08 0.76 37.39
N ALA A 36 13.27 -0.48 36.90
CA ALA A 36 14.60 -1.02 36.62
C ALA A 36 15.26 -0.27 35.47
N THR A 37 16.59 -0.11 35.54
CA THR A 37 17.37 0.54 34.50
C THR A 37 17.28 -0.28 33.21
N GLY A 38 16.59 0.25 32.21
CA GLY A 38 16.32 -0.42 30.93
C GLY A 38 14.92 -1.00 30.78
N GLY A 39 14.06 -0.92 31.80
CA GLY A 39 12.67 -1.40 31.76
C GLY A 39 12.52 -2.93 31.84
N SER A 40 11.29 -3.42 31.86
CA SER A 40 10.98 -4.80 31.46
C SER A 40 10.44 -4.79 30.04
N ALA A 41 10.39 -5.96 29.39
CA ALA A 41 9.73 -6.08 28.10
C ALA A 41 8.24 -5.73 28.24
N ALA A 42 7.76 -4.89 27.31
CA ALA A 42 6.34 -4.60 27.19
C ALA A 42 5.50 -5.89 27.09
N VAL A 43 4.25 -5.77 27.53
CA VAL A 43 3.25 -6.83 27.47
C VAL A 43 1.92 -6.24 27.03
N ILE A 44 1.03 -7.08 26.50
CA ILE A 44 -0.31 -6.64 26.11
C ILE A 44 -1.26 -6.81 27.30
N HIS A 45 -1.79 -5.71 27.81
CA HIS A 45 -2.86 -5.71 28.81
C HIS A 45 -4.22 -5.94 28.15
N THR A 46 -5.22 -6.34 28.96
CA THR A 46 -6.59 -6.52 28.46
C THR A 46 -7.58 -5.78 29.34
N ALA A 47 -8.57 -5.13 28.72
CA ALA A 47 -9.67 -4.47 29.41
C ALA A 47 -10.97 -4.56 28.60
N THR A 48 -12.10 -4.71 29.28
CA THR A 48 -13.43 -4.50 28.70
C THR A 48 -13.95 -3.17 29.20
N LEU A 49 -14.26 -2.24 28.30
CA LEU A 49 -14.80 -0.94 28.62
C LEU A 49 -16.29 -0.87 28.28
N THR A 50 -17.10 -0.47 29.27
CA THR A 50 -18.52 -0.16 29.08
C THR A 50 -18.74 1.32 29.37
N ALA A 51 -18.78 2.13 28.30
CA ALA A 51 -18.90 3.58 28.38
C ALA A 51 -19.84 4.11 27.30
N ASN A 52 -21.15 4.01 27.55
CA ASN A 52 -22.22 4.36 26.62
C ASN A 52 -22.25 5.85 26.20
N GLU A 53 -21.68 6.73 27.01
CA GLU A 53 -21.62 8.18 26.73
C GLU A 53 -20.23 8.65 26.27
N ALA A 54 -19.24 7.75 26.19
CA ALA A 54 -17.90 8.12 25.76
C ALA A 54 -17.88 8.49 24.27
N THR A 55 -17.33 9.67 23.98
CA THR A 55 -17.05 10.13 22.61
C THR A 55 -15.57 10.07 22.30
N LYS A 56 -14.71 10.13 23.33
CA LYS A 56 -13.26 10.09 23.19
C LYS A 56 -12.64 9.08 24.15
N VAL A 57 -11.80 8.21 23.60
CA VAL A 57 -10.91 7.30 24.33
C VAL A 57 -9.48 7.58 23.88
N THR A 58 -8.59 7.83 24.83
CA THR A 58 -7.14 7.91 24.56
C THR A 58 -6.43 6.77 25.26
N VAL A 59 -5.39 6.23 24.64
CA VAL A 59 -4.51 5.20 25.20
C VAL A 59 -3.08 5.70 25.15
N SER A 60 -2.38 5.60 26.27
CA SER A 60 -0.95 5.94 26.35
C SER A 60 -0.19 4.95 27.21
N GLY A 61 1.13 5.02 27.18
CA GLY A 61 2.03 4.23 28.02
C GLY A 61 3.02 3.42 27.20
N ASN A 62 3.53 2.36 27.80
CA ASN A 62 4.63 1.54 27.27
C ASN A 62 4.30 0.04 27.26
N ASN A 63 3.03 -0.31 27.39
CA ASN A 63 2.49 -1.65 27.19
C ASN A 63 1.42 -1.60 26.10
N GLY A 64 1.26 -2.71 25.37
CA GLY A 64 0.13 -2.89 24.46
C GLY A 64 -1.20 -3.03 25.21
N LEU A 65 -2.31 -2.93 24.48
CA LEU A 65 -3.65 -3.02 25.04
C LEU A 65 -4.65 -3.65 24.07
N THR A 66 -5.27 -4.76 24.46
CA THR A 66 -6.51 -5.23 23.85
C THR A 66 -7.71 -4.63 24.58
N LEU A 67 -8.46 -3.76 23.91
CA LEU A 67 -9.63 -3.08 24.46
C LEU A 67 -10.93 -3.59 23.83
N THR A 68 -11.78 -4.21 24.63
CA THR A 68 -13.14 -4.60 24.21
C THR A 68 -14.14 -3.50 24.60
N ALA A 69 -14.64 -2.72 23.64
CA ALA A 69 -15.43 -1.51 23.89
C ALA A 69 -16.96 -1.73 24.02
N THR A 70 -17.41 -2.76 24.74
CA THR A 70 -18.82 -3.18 24.84
C THR A 70 -19.80 -2.02 25.10
N GLY A 71 -20.73 -1.79 24.17
CA GLY A 71 -21.78 -0.77 24.30
C GLY A 71 -21.31 0.68 24.18
N SER A 72 -20.03 0.91 23.87
CA SER A 72 -19.44 2.25 23.73
C SER A 72 -19.64 2.78 22.29
N THR A 73 -20.90 2.84 21.84
CA THR A 73 -21.29 3.12 20.45
C THR A 73 -21.14 4.59 20.03
N LYS A 74 -20.87 5.49 20.98
CA LYS A 74 -20.72 6.93 20.74
C LYS A 74 -19.28 7.39 20.53
N VAL A 75 -18.32 6.48 20.61
CA VAL A 75 -16.90 6.84 20.45
C VAL A 75 -16.70 7.31 19.01
N THR A 76 -16.26 8.56 18.86
CA THR A 76 -15.86 9.16 17.57
C THR A 76 -14.36 9.38 17.50
N THR A 77 -13.65 9.22 18.61
CA THR A 77 -12.20 9.36 18.64
C THR A 77 -11.62 8.28 19.54
N PHE A 78 -10.89 7.36 18.93
CA PHE A 78 -9.98 6.44 19.61
C PHE A 78 -8.55 6.81 19.21
N ASP A 79 -7.72 7.17 20.18
CA ASP A 79 -6.36 7.65 19.93
C ASP A 79 -5.37 6.92 20.83
N ALA A 80 -4.65 5.95 20.26
CA ALA A 80 -3.61 5.18 20.91
C ALA A 80 -2.18 5.62 20.56
N SER A 81 -2.02 6.78 19.92
CA SER A 81 -0.71 7.31 19.51
C SER A 81 0.27 7.56 20.67
N GLY A 82 -0.25 7.59 21.90
CA GLY A 82 0.55 7.70 23.12
C GLY A 82 1.20 6.39 23.58
N VAL A 83 0.96 5.25 22.90
CA VAL A 83 1.59 3.96 23.21
C VAL A 83 2.95 3.88 22.52
N VAL A 84 4.02 3.95 23.31
CA VAL A 84 5.40 4.07 22.84
C VAL A 84 6.35 3.23 23.68
N ALA A 85 7.40 2.70 23.07
CA ALA A 85 8.49 2.02 23.78
C ALA A 85 9.15 2.97 24.80
N ASN A 86 9.55 2.44 25.96
CA ASN A 86 10.32 3.20 26.95
C ASN A 86 11.59 2.48 27.44
N GLY A 87 11.81 1.24 27.00
CA GLY A 87 12.92 0.40 27.41
C GLY A 87 14.20 0.57 26.59
N THR A 88 15.18 -0.26 26.93
CA THR A 88 16.38 -0.47 26.10
C THR A 88 15.99 -1.11 24.77
N ALA A 89 16.64 -0.69 23.68
CA ALA A 89 16.36 -1.21 22.34
C ALA A 89 16.26 -2.74 22.30
N GLY A 90 15.10 -3.26 21.87
CA GLY A 90 14.83 -4.69 21.71
C GLY A 90 14.06 -5.37 22.84
N LEU A 91 13.78 -4.68 23.97
CA LEU A 91 12.87 -5.22 25.01
C LEU A 91 11.40 -4.96 24.66
N ASP A 92 11.12 -3.75 24.20
CA ASP A 92 9.83 -3.38 23.64
C ASP A 92 9.91 -3.59 22.13
N THR A 93 9.05 -4.47 21.64
CA THR A 93 8.90 -4.86 20.23
C THR A 93 7.58 -4.29 19.72
N ALA A 94 7.41 -4.15 18.40
CA ALA A 94 6.11 -3.75 17.87
C ALA A 94 4.99 -4.73 18.33
N ALA A 95 5.29 -6.03 18.31
CA ALA A 95 4.34 -7.08 18.72
C ALA A 95 3.82 -6.99 20.16
N ASN A 96 4.58 -6.45 21.13
CA ASN A 96 4.14 -6.34 22.53
C ASN A 96 3.66 -4.94 22.93
N LEU A 97 3.81 -3.96 22.04
CA LEU A 97 3.17 -2.64 22.12
C LEU A 97 1.81 -2.59 21.40
N ALA A 98 1.43 -3.68 20.73
CA ALA A 98 0.20 -3.78 19.95
C ALA A 98 -1.05 -3.35 20.71
N VAL A 99 -1.87 -2.54 20.04
CA VAL A 99 -3.19 -2.10 20.47
C VAL A 99 -4.24 -2.79 19.59
N THR A 100 -5.25 -3.36 20.23
CA THR A 100 -6.40 -3.95 19.54
C THR A 100 -7.67 -3.19 19.89
N TYR A 101 -8.35 -2.66 18.89
CA TYR A 101 -9.59 -1.90 19.05
C TYR A 101 -10.57 -2.15 17.88
N THR A 102 -11.85 -2.28 18.23
CA THR A 102 -12.96 -2.34 17.27
C THR A 102 -13.98 -1.27 17.64
N SER A 103 -14.25 -0.37 16.71
CA SER A 103 -15.31 0.63 16.83
C SER A 103 -16.68 -0.06 16.87
N LEU A 104 -17.57 0.46 17.71
CA LEU A 104 -18.99 0.07 17.72
C LEU A 104 -19.89 1.23 17.22
N ASN A 105 -19.30 2.22 16.57
CA ASN A 105 -20.05 3.36 16.07
C ASN A 105 -20.60 3.06 14.67
N ASP A 106 -21.88 2.72 14.63
CA ASP A 106 -22.60 2.40 13.38
C ASP A 106 -23.39 3.59 12.83
N THR A 107 -23.08 4.81 13.29
CA THR A 107 -23.75 6.02 12.81
C THR A 107 -23.17 6.42 11.45
N THR A 108 -23.83 6.05 10.36
CA THR A 108 -23.33 6.24 8.97
C THR A 108 -22.98 7.68 8.57
N THR A 109 -23.50 8.67 9.29
CA THR A 109 -23.18 10.10 9.08
C THR A 109 -22.09 10.63 10.01
N ALA A 110 -21.66 9.85 11.00
CA ALA A 110 -20.60 10.24 11.90
C ALA A 110 -19.24 10.10 11.22
N ASN A 111 -18.33 11.00 11.59
CA ASN A 111 -16.91 10.85 11.27
C ASN A 111 -16.23 10.31 12.53
N VAL A 112 -15.52 9.20 12.38
CA VAL A 112 -14.80 8.53 13.46
C VAL A 112 -13.32 8.59 13.14
N THR A 113 -12.49 8.80 14.15
CA THR A 113 -11.02 8.78 14.01
C THR A 113 -10.47 7.68 14.90
N ILE A 114 -9.67 6.79 14.31
CA ILE A 114 -9.01 5.68 14.99
C ILE A 114 -7.51 5.79 14.70
N THR A 115 -6.70 5.94 15.73
CA THR A 115 -5.24 6.04 15.60
C THR A 115 -4.59 4.95 16.45
N GLY A 116 -3.72 4.15 15.83
CA GLY A 116 -2.83 3.21 16.52
C GLY A 116 -1.62 3.89 17.16
N GLY A 117 -0.66 3.09 17.63
CA GLY A 117 0.56 3.49 18.31
C GLY A 117 1.82 3.09 17.55
N ALA A 118 2.85 2.70 18.30
CA ALA A 118 4.12 2.18 17.76
C ALA A 118 4.19 0.64 17.69
N GLY A 119 3.05 -0.04 17.90
CA GLY A 119 2.94 -1.49 17.96
C GLY A 119 2.44 -2.11 16.65
N ASP A 120 2.46 -3.45 16.56
CA ASP A 120 1.77 -4.18 15.47
C ASP A 120 0.26 -4.20 15.78
N ASP A 121 -0.47 -3.15 15.41
CA ASP A 121 -1.82 -2.88 15.88
C ASP A 121 -2.91 -3.65 15.11
N VAL A 122 -4.07 -3.83 15.74
CA VAL A 122 -5.26 -4.42 15.11
C VAL A 122 -6.43 -3.46 15.28
N LEU A 123 -6.76 -2.75 14.22
CA LEU A 123 -7.76 -1.68 14.22
C LEU A 123 -8.94 -2.05 13.31
N THR A 124 -10.16 -1.88 13.80
CA THR A 124 -11.37 -2.14 13.02
C THR A 124 -12.36 -0.99 13.20
N GLY A 125 -12.76 -0.37 12.08
CA GLY A 125 -13.82 0.63 12.02
C GLY A 125 -15.22 0.03 12.18
N GLY A 126 -16.22 0.90 12.13
CA GLY A 126 -17.63 0.57 12.36
C GLY A 126 -18.43 0.59 11.06
N ALA A 127 -19.66 1.12 11.12
CA ALA A 127 -20.43 1.51 9.92
C ALA A 127 -20.42 3.04 9.65
N ALA A 128 -19.62 3.78 10.42
CA ALA A 128 -19.45 5.22 10.28
C ALA A 128 -18.46 5.54 9.13
N LYS A 129 -18.12 6.81 8.94
CA LYS A 129 -16.99 7.19 8.08
C LYS A 129 -15.73 7.21 8.92
N ASP A 130 -14.89 6.20 8.77
CA ASP A 130 -13.73 6.00 9.62
C ASP A 130 -12.47 6.59 8.97
N ALA A 131 -11.75 7.43 9.70
CA ALA A 131 -10.39 7.85 9.40
C ALA A 131 -9.43 7.04 10.28
N ILE A 132 -8.78 6.03 9.71
CA ILE A 132 -7.95 5.08 10.45
C ILE A 132 -6.47 5.31 10.12
N ASN A 133 -5.63 5.47 11.14
CA ASN A 133 -4.18 5.54 11.01
C ASN A 133 -3.53 4.41 11.81
N GLY A 134 -2.81 3.50 11.15
CA GLY A 134 -2.12 2.37 11.77
C GLY A 134 -0.99 2.83 12.69
N GLY A 135 -0.11 3.69 12.18
CA GLY A 135 0.99 4.24 12.94
C GLY A 135 2.33 3.62 12.51
N ALA A 136 3.08 3.07 13.46
CA ALA A 136 4.31 2.36 13.15
C ALA A 136 4.20 0.92 13.65
N GLY A 137 4.64 -0.05 12.86
CA GLY A 137 4.42 -1.46 13.17
C GLY A 137 3.86 -2.16 11.93
N ASN A 138 3.64 -3.47 12.03
CA ASN A 138 2.96 -4.24 10.99
C ASN A 138 1.49 -4.34 11.38
N ASP A 139 0.67 -3.42 10.90
CA ASP A 139 -0.70 -3.24 11.36
C ASP A 139 -1.68 -4.12 10.58
N ILE A 140 -2.78 -4.50 11.22
CA ILE A 140 -3.96 -5.11 10.59
C ILE A 140 -5.12 -4.13 10.73
N ILE A 141 -5.55 -3.57 9.61
CA ILE A 141 -6.61 -2.55 9.57
C ILE A 141 -7.81 -3.06 8.79
N ASN A 142 -9.00 -2.93 9.35
CA ASN A 142 -10.27 -3.09 8.63
C ASN A 142 -11.06 -1.78 8.71
N GLY A 143 -11.41 -1.20 7.55
CA GLY A 143 -12.24 0.00 7.47
C GLY A 143 -13.63 -0.23 8.06
N GLY A 144 -14.18 -1.43 7.89
CA GLY A 144 -15.56 -1.73 8.25
C GLY A 144 -16.50 -1.42 7.09
N LEU A 145 -17.68 -0.90 7.42
CA LEU A 145 -18.65 -0.37 6.49
C LEU A 145 -18.53 1.15 6.48
N GLY A 146 -18.86 1.78 5.35
CA GLY A 146 -18.89 3.24 5.27
C GLY A 146 -17.91 3.73 4.22
N LEU A 147 -17.58 5.02 4.29
CA LEU A 147 -16.67 5.67 3.35
C LEU A 147 -15.43 6.05 4.14
N ASP A 148 -14.40 5.22 4.04
CA ASP A 148 -13.28 5.21 4.95
C ASP A 148 -12.01 5.80 4.33
N ALA A 149 -11.17 6.39 5.18
CA ALA A 149 -9.86 6.91 4.85
C ALA A 149 -8.81 6.24 5.73
N ILE A 150 -8.01 5.34 5.15
CA ILE A 150 -7.02 4.54 5.86
C ILE A 150 -5.61 5.02 5.49
N THR A 151 -4.80 5.30 6.50
CA THR A 151 -3.35 5.52 6.38
C THR A 151 -2.65 4.40 7.13
N VAL A 152 -1.98 3.49 6.43
CA VAL A 152 -1.39 2.30 7.10
C VAL A 152 -0.17 2.67 7.94
N GLY A 153 0.70 3.57 7.46
CA GLY A 153 1.90 3.97 8.17
C GLY A 153 3.12 3.10 7.84
N ASN A 154 4.07 3.01 8.76
CA ASN A 154 5.35 2.34 8.51
C ASN A 154 5.31 0.86 8.92
N GLY A 155 5.48 -0.05 7.97
CA GLY A 155 5.71 -1.46 8.26
C GLY A 155 5.18 -2.36 7.15
N ARG A 156 4.95 -3.63 7.46
CA ARG A 156 4.26 -4.57 6.56
C ARG A 156 2.82 -4.74 6.99
N ASP A 157 1.98 -3.85 6.50
CA ASP A 157 0.58 -3.76 6.92
C ASP A 157 -0.34 -4.65 6.11
N ILE A 158 -1.47 -5.03 6.70
CA ILE A 158 -2.56 -5.76 6.08
C ILE A 158 -3.81 -4.90 6.21
N VAL A 159 -4.38 -4.50 5.07
CA VAL A 159 -5.71 -3.89 5.05
C VAL A 159 -6.73 -4.91 4.57
N GLN A 160 -7.73 -5.19 5.40
CA GLN A 160 -8.87 -6.04 5.08
C GLN A 160 -10.07 -5.16 4.78
N ILE A 161 -10.67 -5.30 3.60
CA ILE A 161 -11.93 -4.65 3.26
C ILE A 161 -13.04 -5.69 3.39
N THR A 162 -13.90 -5.56 4.39
CA THR A 162 -15.03 -6.48 4.57
C THR A 162 -16.25 -6.00 3.80
N ASN A 163 -16.68 -6.77 2.80
CA ASN A 163 -17.98 -6.63 2.14
C ASN A 163 -19.00 -7.56 2.80
N ASN A 164 -19.74 -7.07 3.78
CA ASN A 164 -20.85 -7.81 4.37
C ASN A 164 -22.14 -7.59 3.58
N ASP A 165 -22.17 -8.01 2.32
CA ASP A 165 -23.41 -8.15 1.56
C ASP A 165 -23.69 -9.63 1.22
N ASP A 166 -24.58 -10.17 2.04
CA ASP A 166 -25.33 -11.40 1.78
C ASP A 166 -26.17 -11.22 0.50
N ASN A 167 -25.71 -11.80 -0.60
CA ASN A 167 -26.52 -12.52 -1.59
C ASN A 167 -27.94 -11.96 -1.89
N THR A 168 -28.05 -10.83 -2.60
CA THR A 168 -29.14 -10.63 -3.57
C THR A 168 -28.64 -9.82 -4.76
N ALA A 169 -29.06 -10.24 -5.96
CA ALA A 169 -28.56 -9.75 -7.23
C ALA A 169 -28.72 -8.23 -7.39
N GLY A 170 -27.59 -7.51 -7.48
CA GLY A 170 -27.54 -6.13 -7.97
C GLY A 170 -27.14 -5.06 -6.95
N ASP A 171 -26.70 -5.41 -5.74
CA ASP A 171 -26.21 -4.41 -4.78
C ASP A 171 -24.73 -4.06 -5.01
N ILE A 172 -24.47 -2.75 -5.03
CA ILE A 172 -23.16 -2.18 -5.28
C ILE A 172 -22.41 -2.14 -3.95
N ILE A 173 -21.51 -3.11 -3.79
CA ILE A 173 -20.28 -3.13 -2.99
C ILE A 173 -20.06 -1.90 -2.07
N GLY A 174 -20.10 -2.14 -0.75
CA GLY A 174 -19.28 -1.45 0.27
C GLY A 174 -19.30 0.08 0.28
N SER A 175 -20.13 0.65 1.16
CA SER A 175 -20.18 2.03 1.70
C SER A 175 -21.61 2.57 1.80
N GLY A 176 -22.60 1.87 1.23
CA GLY A 176 -23.97 2.40 1.07
C GLY A 176 -24.02 3.68 0.22
N THR A 177 -22.91 4.03 -0.46
CA THR A 177 -22.76 5.20 -1.33
C THR A 177 -21.96 4.83 -2.57
N SER A 178 -22.02 5.64 -3.64
CA SER A 178 -21.22 5.40 -4.86
C SER A 178 -19.74 5.79 -4.73
N ALA A 179 -19.27 6.08 -3.52
CA ALA A 179 -17.91 6.53 -3.26
C ALA A 179 -17.07 5.39 -2.67
N ALA A 180 -15.85 5.24 -3.17
CA ALA A 180 -14.91 4.21 -2.72
C ALA A 180 -14.08 4.69 -1.53
N ASP A 181 -13.63 3.74 -0.71
CA ASP A 181 -12.64 3.99 0.35
C ASP A 181 -11.30 4.45 -0.23
N THR A 182 -10.55 5.20 0.57
CA THR A 182 -9.19 5.67 0.23
C THR A 182 -8.18 5.01 1.16
N ILE A 183 -7.14 4.37 0.61
CA ILE A 183 -6.06 3.74 1.38
C ILE A 183 -4.73 4.34 0.94
N THR A 184 -3.93 4.83 1.90
CA THR A 184 -2.65 5.53 1.66
C THR A 184 -1.60 5.08 2.68
N GLY A 185 -0.35 5.55 2.52
CA GLY A 185 0.70 5.39 3.52
C GLY A 185 1.54 4.14 3.41
N PHE A 186 1.39 3.31 2.38
CA PHE A 186 2.29 2.17 2.14
C PHE A 186 3.72 2.66 1.86
N GLY A 187 4.61 2.54 2.84
CA GLY A 187 6.04 2.86 2.70
C GLY A 187 6.85 1.71 2.10
N LEU A 188 7.57 1.96 1.00
CA LEU A 188 8.46 0.96 0.39
C LEU A 188 9.83 1.00 1.07
N VAL A 189 10.17 -0.05 1.83
CA VAL A 189 11.35 -0.07 2.73
C VAL A 189 12.68 -0.44 2.04
N SER A 190 12.85 -0.20 0.74
CA SER A 190 14.12 -0.52 0.07
C SER A 190 14.45 0.39 -1.10
N THR A 191 15.75 0.60 -1.33
CA THR A 191 16.34 1.38 -2.43
C THR A 191 16.18 0.72 -3.81
N GLY A 192 15.20 -0.17 -3.96
CA GLY A 192 14.92 -0.91 -5.18
C GLY A 192 13.72 -1.83 -4.96
N ILE A 193 12.62 -1.55 -5.67
CA ILE A 193 11.42 -2.38 -5.65
C ILE A 193 11.69 -3.61 -6.51
N THR A 194 11.85 -4.78 -5.89
CA THR A 194 11.91 -6.05 -6.61
C THR A 194 10.52 -6.70 -6.69
N GLY A 195 10.30 -7.62 -7.64
CA GLY A 195 9.06 -8.41 -7.66
C GLY A 195 8.80 -9.22 -6.38
N ALA A 196 9.84 -9.47 -5.58
CA ALA A 196 9.72 -10.07 -4.26
C ALA A 196 9.13 -9.08 -3.24
N ASP A 197 9.49 -7.79 -3.30
CA ASP A 197 8.98 -6.75 -2.41
C ASP A 197 7.49 -6.48 -2.63
N LEU A 198 7.02 -6.53 -3.89
CA LEU A 198 5.58 -6.54 -4.19
C LEU A 198 4.91 -7.79 -3.60
N SER A 199 5.54 -8.96 -3.68
CA SER A 199 4.94 -10.21 -3.18
C SER A 199 4.90 -10.32 -1.65
N THR A 200 5.80 -9.63 -0.92
CA THR A 200 5.87 -9.66 0.54
C THR A 200 5.09 -8.54 1.21
N ASN A 201 4.98 -7.37 0.58
CA ASN A 201 4.28 -6.21 1.14
C ASN A 201 2.86 -6.04 0.57
N ALA A 202 2.59 -6.45 -0.67
CA ALA A 202 1.24 -6.45 -1.21
C ALA A 202 0.53 -7.79 -0.94
N LYS A 203 0.27 -8.10 0.34
CA LYS A 203 -0.86 -8.97 0.67
C LYS A 203 -2.15 -8.14 0.68
N ILE A 204 -2.42 -7.45 -0.42
CA ILE A 204 -3.74 -6.84 -0.67
C ILE A 204 -4.66 -8.00 -1.04
N GLN A 205 -5.32 -8.59 -0.03
CA GLN A 205 -6.39 -9.55 -0.27
C GLN A 205 -7.66 -8.77 -0.65
N ALA A 206 -7.72 -8.29 -1.90
CA ALA A 206 -8.96 -7.77 -2.44
C ALA A 206 -9.94 -8.93 -2.65
N TYR A 207 -11.01 -8.97 -1.86
CA TYR A 207 -12.15 -9.86 -2.14
C TYR A 207 -12.93 -9.27 -3.33
N THR A 208 -12.73 -9.83 -4.51
CA THR A 208 -13.57 -9.51 -5.67
C THR A 208 -14.92 -10.21 -5.52
N ALA A 209 -15.95 -9.50 -5.08
CA ALA A 209 -17.32 -9.89 -5.40
C ALA A 209 -17.59 -9.57 -6.89
N ALA A 210 -18.20 -10.51 -7.58
CA ALA A 210 -18.37 -10.48 -9.02
C ALA A 210 -19.14 -9.24 -9.51
N GLY A 211 -18.50 -8.43 -10.36
CA GLY A 211 -19.17 -7.49 -11.26
C GLY A 211 -18.92 -6.01 -10.96
N ALA A 212 -17.87 -5.47 -11.59
CA ALA A 212 -17.66 -4.06 -11.91
C ALA A 212 -17.60 -3.05 -10.73
N ASN A 213 -16.42 -2.90 -10.13
CA ASN A 213 -15.49 -1.80 -10.44
C ASN A 213 -14.21 -2.01 -9.63
N LEU A 214 -13.07 -1.85 -10.30
CA LEU A 214 -11.75 -1.86 -9.69
C LEU A 214 -11.69 -0.69 -8.69
N THR A 215 -11.66 -0.98 -7.39
CA THR A 215 -11.21 -0.01 -6.39
C THR A 215 -9.77 0.31 -6.77
N VAL A 216 -9.56 1.47 -7.38
CA VAL A 216 -8.25 1.87 -7.89
C VAL A 216 -7.32 1.95 -6.68
N LEU A 217 -6.42 0.98 -6.57
CA LEU A 217 -5.21 1.14 -5.78
C LEU A 217 -4.41 2.23 -6.50
N ASN A 218 -4.58 3.47 -6.06
CA ASN A 218 -3.67 4.54 -6.41
C ASN A 218 -2.33 4.22 -5.75
N LEU A 219 -1.49 3.48 -6.47
CA LEU A 219 -0.05 3.47 -6.18
C LEU A 219 0.48 4.84 -6.56
N ASP A 220 0.55 5.73 -5.58
CA ASP A 220 1.27 6.99 -5.74
C ASP A 220 2.76 6.68 -5.81
N VAL A 221 3.25 6.51 -7.04
CA VAL A 221 4.68 6.41 -7.35
C VAL A 221 5.37 7.79 -7.38
N THR A 222 4.65 8.84 -6.98
CA THR A 222 5.07 10.25 -7.02
C THR A 222 4.96 10.94 -5.66
N ALA A 223 5.65 10.42 -4.65
CA ALA A 223 6.08 11.22 -3.51
C ALA A 223 7.43 10.65 -3.03
N ASP A 224 8.57 11.26 -3.36
CA ASP A 224 9.13 12.38 -2.59
C ASP A 224 8.46 12.51 -1.21
N ASP A 225 8.84 11.60 -0.30
CA ASP A 225 8.72 11.87 1.11
C ASP A 225 9.56 13.11 1.39
N ALA A 226 8.88 14.23 1.68
CA ALA A 226 9.48 15.51 1.97
C ALA A 226 10.33 15.41 3.25
N GLY A 227 11.57 14.91 3.12
CA GLY A 227 12.42 14.65 4.29
C GLY A 227 13.90 14.37 4.04
N VAL A 228 14.31 13.75 2.92
CA VAL A 228 15.72 13.35 2.73
C VAL A 228 16.20 13.43 1.28
N GLY A 229 16.80 14.59 0.93
CA GLY A 229 17.88 14.70 -0.05
C GLY A 229 17.62 14.22 -1.48
N ALA A 230 17.34 15.18 -2.37
CA ALA A 230 17.17 15.02 -3.81
C ALA A 230 18.18 14.04 -4.49
N GLY A 231 17.65 12.91 -4.93
CA GLY A 231 18.16 12.13 -6.06
C GLY A 231 16.98 11.88 -7.00
N ALA A 232 17.01 12.47 -8.19
CA ALA A 232 15.94 12.30 -9.18
C ALA A 232 15.81 10.82 -9.58
N ASN A 233 14.76 10.15 -9.13
CA ASN A 233 14.40 8.83 -9.64
C ASN A 233 13.64 9.03 -10.95
N GLN A 234 14.22 8.49 -12.02
CA GLN A 234 13.66 8.58 -13.36
C GLN A 234 12.55 7.52 -13.47
N ALA A 235 11.32 7.98 -13.69
CA ALA A 235 10.24 7.09 -14.08
C ALA A 235 10.67 6.29 -15.32
N LEU A 236 10.29 5.01 -15.38
CA LEU A 236 10.46 4.22 -16.60
C LEU A 236 9.49 4.77 -17.64
N ALA A 237 9.98 5.64 -18.52
CA ALA A 237 9.17 6.26 -19.56
C ALA A 237 9.32 5.43 -20.83
N VAL A 238 8.22 4.84 -21.30
CA VAL A 238 8.20 4.30 -22.66
C VAL A 238 8.17 5.49 -23.62
N GLU A 239 9.07 5.52 -24.60
CA GLU A 239 9.17 6.63 -25.54
C GLU A 239 7.81 6.85 -26.25
N ALA A 240 7.38 8.10 -26.32
CA ALA A 240 6.12 8.46 -26.93
C ALA A 240 6.12 8.19 -28.43
N ASN A 241 4.93 8.09 -29.03
CA ASN A 241 4.83 7.91 -30.48
C ASN A 241 5.45 9.09 -31.22
N ALA A 242 6.43 8.81 -32.09
CA ALA A 242 7.25 9.82 -32.73
C ALA A 242 7.69 9.39 -34.13
N THR A 243 8.03 10.35 -34.98
CA THR A 243 8.65 10.10 -36.29
C THR A 243 9.72 11.14 -36.55
N GLY A 244 10.86 10.75 -37.12
CA GLY A 244 11.97 11.67 -37.34
C GLY A 244 13.03 11.17 -38.30
N ALA A 245 14.10 11.95 -38.45
CA ALA A 245 15.30 11.53 -39.17
C ALA A 245 16.19 10.70 -38.22
N GLY A 246 16.73 9.59 -38.74
CA GLY A 246 17.74 8.80 -38.05
C GLY A 246 19.13 9.44 -38.13
N GLN A 247 20.09 8.86 -37.41
CA GLN A 247 21.47 9.33 -37.36
C GLN A 247 22.25 8.97 -38.62
N ALA A 248 22.02 7.79 -39.18
CA ALA A 248 22.63 7.35 -40.42
C ALA A 248 22.00 8.07 -41.63
N ALA A 249 22.85 8.36 -42.63
CA ALA A 249 22.44 9.14 -43.79
C ALA A 249 21.29 8.47 -44.55
N GLY A 250 20.15 9.17 -44.67
CA GLY A 250 18.98 8.69 -45.39
C GLY A 250 18.08 7.72 -44.60
N VAL A 251 18.34 7.54 -43.30
CA VAL A 251 17.46 6.79 -42.38
C VAL A 251 16.38 7.73 -41.82
N THR A 252 15.17 7.20 -41.69
CA THR A 252 14.07 7.80 -40.93
C THR A 252 13.59 6.79 -39.88
N TYR A 253 13.03 7.25 -38.78
CA TYR A 253 12.47 6.38 -37.76
C TYR A 253 10.99 6.66 -37.49
N THR A 254 10.31 5.66 -36.95
CA THR A 254 8.99 5.78 -36.35
C THR A 254 8.96 4.99 -35.05
N VAL A 255 8.47 5.60 -33.98
CA VAL A 255 8.16 4.97 -32.71
C VAL A 255 6.65 4.87 -32.60
N THR A 256 6.14 3.66 -32.39
CA THR A 256 4.71 3.43 -32.13
C THR A 256 4.57 2.43 -30.99
N ASN A 257 3.86 2.82 -29.94
CA ASN A 257 3.67 2.06 -28.71
C ASN A 257 5.02 1.57 -28.14
N GLY A 258 6.03 2.46 -28.12
CA GLY A 258 7.38 2.14 -27.63
C GLY A 258 8.23 1.29 -28.58
N ILE A 259 7.76 0.95 -29.78
CA ILE A 259 8.51 0.14 -30.75
C ILE A 259 9.13 1.03 -31.82
N LEU A 260 10.45 1.03 -31.90
CA LEU A 260 11.26 1.69 -32.91
C LEU A 260 11.31 0.86 -34.21
N THR A 261 10.93 1.50 -35.30
CA THR A 261 11.05 0.98 -36.67
C THR A 261 11.87 1.94 -37.52
N LEU A 262 12.84 1.40 -38.27
CA LEU A 262 13.65 2.18 -39.21
C LEU A 262 13.11 2.07 -40.64
N GLY A 263 13.23 3.16 -41.40
CA GLY A 263 12.82 3.27 -42.79
C GLY A 263 13.68 4.27 -43.56
N GLY A 264 13.26 4.60 -44.78
CA GLY A 264 14.03 5.48 -45.68
C GLY A 264 15.08 4.73 -46.51
N ALA A 265 15.69 5.46 -47.46
CA ALA A 265 16.62 4.86 -48.43
C ALA A 265 17.93 4.36 -47.80
N GLY A 266 18.28 4.85 -46.60
CA GLY A 266 19.46 4.44 -45.84
C GLY A 266 19.22 3.27 -44.88
N ALA A 267 17.97 2.86 -44.61
CA ALA A 267 17.68 1.86 -43.56
C ALA A 267 18.33 0.50 -43.81
N ALA A 268 18.47 0.10 -45.07
CA ALA A 268 19.11 -1.17 -45.43
C ALA A 268 20.61 -1.21 -45.10
N ALA A 269 21.24 -0.06 -44.82
CA ALA A 269 22.63 0.01 -44.40
C ALA A 269 22.79 -0.12 -42.87
N VAL A 270 21.69 -0.18 -42.10
CA VAL A 270 21.68 -0.48 -40.66
C VAL A 270 21.44 -2.00 -40.52
N ASP A 271 22.49 -2.77 -40.72
CA ASP A 271 22.41 -4.24 -40.85
C ASP A 271 23.13 -5.01 -39.74
N THR A 272 23.75 -4.30 -38.80
CA THR A 272 24.31 -4.86 -37.57
C THR A 272 23.55 -4.39 -36.33
N LEU A 273 23.57 -5.20 -35.27
CA LEU A 273 22.97 -4.82 -33.98
C LEU A 273 23.62 -3.55 -33.41
N GLY A 274 24.92 -3.34 -33.63
CA GLY A 274 25.63 -2.14 -33.17
C GLY A 274 25.08 -0.86 -33.82
N GLU A 275 24.73 -0.90 -35.10
CA GLU A 275 24.16 0.25 -35.81
C GLU A 275 22.71 0.51 -35.37
N TRP A 276 21.93 -0.55 -35.11
CA TRP A 276 20.60 -0.43 -34.52
C TRP A 276 20.64 0.26 -33.15
N LEU A 277 21.64 -0.04 -32.32
CA LEU A 277 21.81 0.60 -31.02
C LEU A 277 22.17 2.09 -31.14
N VAL A 278 22.90 2.49 -32.18
CA VAL A 278 23.19 3.90 -32.44
C VAL A 278 21.92 4.67 -32.78
N GLU A 279 21.03 4.08 -33.59
CA GLU A 279 19.72 4.69 -33.90
C GLU A 279 18.81 4.72 -32.67
N ALA A 280 18.74 3.61 -31.92
CA ALA A 280 17.99 3.50 -30.67
C ALA A 280 18.40 4.56 -29.63
N ALA A 281 19.70 4.70 -29.36
CA ALA A 281 20.20 5.66 -28.37
C ALA A 281 19.96 7.12 -28.78
N ALA A 282 19.84 7.41 -30.07
CA ALA A 282 19.50 8.75 -30.54
C ALA A 282 18.00 9.07 -30.38
N VAL A 283 17.15 8.05 -30.37
CA VAL A 283 15.70 8.17 -30.16
C VAL A 283 15.37 8.22 -28.67
N ALA A 284 15.87 7.28 -27.87
CA ALA A 284 15.80 7.30 -26.40
C ALA A 284 16.92 8.22 -25.86
N ALA A 285 16.71 9.53 -25.96
CA ALA A 285 17.72 10.54 -25.68
C ALA A 285 17.80 10.96 -24.21
N THR A 286 16.79 10.61 -23.39
CA THR A 286 16.72 10.94 -21.97
C THR A 286 16.89 9.68 -21.13
N ALA A 287 17.57 9.80 -19.99
CA ALA A 287 17.72 8.66 -19.11
C ALA A 287 16.36 8.32 -18.46
N GLY A 288 16.02 7.02 -18.46
CA GLY A 288 14.68 6.52 -18.16
C GLY A 288 13.84 6.17 -19.39
N ASP A 289 14.24 6.59 -20.60
CA ASP A 289 13.54 6.27 -21.84
C ASP A 289 13.78 4.80 -22.24
N VAL A 290 12.72 4.13 -22.68
CA VAL A 290 12.74 2.73 -23.12
C VAL A 290 12.10 2.59 -24.50
N LEU A 291 12.74 1.79 -25.36
CA LEU A 291 12.21 1.40 -26.66
C LEU A 291 12.52 -0.06 -26.98
N GLY A 292 11.60 -0.69 -27.71
CA GLY A 292 11.77 -2.01 -28.30
C GLY A 292 12.11 -1.91 -29.79
N PHE A 293 12.89 -2.84 -30.32
CA PHE A 293 13.08 -2.99 -31.77
C PHE A 293 13.34 -4.45 -32.15
N GLN A 294 13.15 -4.77 -33.42
CA GLN A 294 13.44 -6.10 -33.95
C GLN A 294 14.73 -6.08 -34.76
N PHE A 295 15.60 -7.06 -34.51
CA PHE A 295 16.80 -7.29 -35.30
C PHE A 295 16.93 -8.77 -35.64
N GLY A 296 16.94 -9.10 -36.93
CA GLY A 296 16.84 -10.48 -37.39
C GLY A 296 15.52 -11.13 -36.96
N SER A 297 15.59 -12.29 -36.29
CA SER A 297 14.42 -12.98 -35.72
C SER A 297 14.06 -12.55 -34.31
N ASP A 298 14.91 -11.74 -33.66
CA ASP A 298 14.85 -11.52 -32.23
C ASP A 298 14.36 -10.10 -31.90
N THR A 299 13.69 -9.98 -30.75
CA THR A 299 13.24 -8.69 -30.22
C THR A 299 14.22 -8.22 -29.15
N TYR A 300 14.53 -6.93 -29.17
CA TYR A 300 15.41 -6.27 -28.22
C TYR A 300 14.67 -5.15 -27.51
N VAL A 301 15.00 -4.95 -26.23
CA VAL A 301 14.56 -3.80 -25.43
C VAL A 301 15.80 -3.03 -25.02
N PHE A 302 15.86 -1.77 -25.41
CA PHE A 302 16.91 -0.82 -25.06
C PHE A 302 16.36 0.19 -24.05
N ALA A 303 17.12 0.42 -22.98
CA ALA A 303 16.82 1.45 -21.99
C ALA A 303 18.03 2.36 -21.81
N GLN A 304 17.82 3.67 -22.02
CA GLN A 304 18.82 4.70 -21.80
C GLN A 304 18.94 4.95 -20.29
N ASN A 305 20.14 4.74 -19.73
CA ASN A 305 20.37 4.82 -18.28
C ASN A 305 21.63 5.66 -17.95
N GLY A 306 21.93 6.62 -18.82
CA GLY A 306 22.93 7.66 -18.60
C GLY A 306 24.35 7.16 -18.84
N THR A 307 25.02 6.68 -17.79
CA THR A 307 26.44 6.24 -17.90
C THR A 307 26.60 4.79 -18.31
N ALA A 308 25.52 3.99 -18.21
CA ALA A 308 25.52 2.58 -18.59
C ALA A 308 24.13 2.17 -19.09
N ASP A 309 23.99 1.99 -20.39
CA ASP A 309 22.74 1.59 -21.03
C ASP A 309 22.46 0.10 -20.86
N VAL A 310 21.17 -0.25 -20.85
CA VAL A 310 20.72 -1.64 -20.68
C VAL A 310 20.12 -2.14 -21.99
N LEU A 311 20.58 -3.31 -22.43
CA LEU A 311 20.03 -4.01 -23.59
C LEU A 311 19.61 -5.43 -23.18
N VAL A 312 18.36 -5.79 -23.48
CA VAL A 312 17.81 -7.12 -23.22
C VAL A 312 17.39 -7.75 -24.54
N GLN A 313 17.91 -8.94 -24.85
CA GLN A 313 17.46 -9.78 -25.95
C GLN A 313 16.35 -10.72 -25.47
N LEU A 314 15.21 -10.73 -26.17
CA LEU A 314 14.10 -11.64 -25.92
C LEU A 314 14.20 -12.81 -26.89
N VAL A 315 14.76 -13.93 -26.42
CA VAL A 315 14.96 -15.14 -27.23
C VAL A 315 13.68 -15.97 -27.27
N GLY A 316 13.26 -16.38 -28.47
CA GLY A 316 12.09 -17.26 -28.68
C GLY A 316 10.77 -16.56 -28.99
N VAL A 317 10.80 -15.24 -29.19
CA VAL A 317 9.63 -14.46 -29.64
C VAL A 317 9.62 -14.45 -31.18
N ALA A 318 9.08 -15.51 -31.80
CA ALA A 318 8.99 -15.61 -33.26
C ALA A 318 7.53 -15.60 -33.73
N GLY A 319 7.15 -14.56 -34.47
CA GLY A 319 6.02 -14.60 -35.41
C GLY A 319 4.62 -14.84 -34.82
N SER A 320 4.31 -14.37 -33.61
CA SER A 320 2.98 -14.55 -33.00
C SER A 320 2.25 -13.22 -32.80
N SER A 321 0.99 -13.16 -33.23
CA SER A 321 0.09 -12.04 -32.95
C SER A 321 0.02 -11.80 -31.45
N LEU A 322 0.14 -10.52 -31.07
CA LEU A 322 -0.30 -10.01 -29.78
C LEU A 322 -1.79 -10.38 -29.60
N VAL A 323 -2.15 -11.00 -28.47
CA VAL A 323 -3.55 -11.28 -28.08
C VAL A 323 -3.86 -10.58 -26.76
N GLU A 324 -4.79 -9.62 -26.80
CA GLU A 324 -5.28 -8.85 -25.66
C GLU A 324 -6.20 -9.71 -24.77
N VAL A 325 -6.05 -9.62 -23.45
CA VAL A 325 -6.81 -10.42 -22.47
C VAL A 325 -8.25 -9.90 -22.27
N SER A 326 -8.76 -8.96 -23.08
CA SER A 326 -10.12 -8.43 -22.90
C SER A 326 -11.24 -9.27 -23.53
N GLY A 327 -10.94 -10.37 -24.26
CA GLY A 327 -12.00 -11.10 -24.98
C GLY A 327 -11.82 -12.58 -25.36
N ALA A 328 -10.69 -13.24 -25.07
CA ALA A 328 -10.48 -14.65 -25.44
C ALA A 328 -10.19 -15.54 -24.21
N THR A 329 -11.00 -16.57 -23.99
CA THR A 329 -10.92 -17.45 -22.81
C THR A 329 -9.98 -18.66 -22.96
N THR A 330 -9.29 -18.80 -24.10
CA THR A 330 -8.26 -19.84 -24.31
C THR A 330 -7.13 -19.34 -25.21
N ALA A 331 -5.87 -19.48 -24.78
CA ALA A 331 -4.68 -19.19 -25.60
C ALA A 331 -4.24 -20.41 -26.43
N SER A 332 -3.77 -20.17 -27.65
CA SER A 332 -3.13 -21.20 -28.48
C SER A 332 -1.64 -21.34 -28.11
N ALA A 333 -1.06 -22.51 -28.37
CA ALA A 333 0.36 -22.75 -28.09
C ALA A 333 1.25 -21.80 -28.92
N GLY A 334 2.13 -21.05 -28.23
CA GLY A 334 3.01 -20.07 -28.86
C GLY A 334 2.51 -18.62 -28.86
N ALA A 335 1.47 -18.27 -28.11
CA ALA A 335 1.03 -16.89 -27.92
C ALA A 335 1.62 -16.25 -26.65
N ILE A 336 1.86 -14.94 -26.71
CA ILE A 336 2.18 -14.09 -25.54
C ILE A 336 0.90 -13.32 -25.17
N LEU A 337 0.43 -13.53 -23.94
CA LEU A 337 -0.68 -12.75 -23.38
C LEU A 337 -0.13 -11.41 -22.87
N TYR A 338 -0.77 -10.31 -23.24
CA TYR A 338 -0.50 -8.98 -22.67
C TYR A 338 -1.80 -8.35 -22.19
N ALA A 339 -1.73 -7.64 -21.08
CA ALA A 339 -2.85 -6.86 -20.54
C ALA A 339 -2.75 -5.43 -21.08
N ASP A 340 -3.86 -4.93 -21.62
CA ASP A 340 -4.05 -3.48 -21.79
C ASP A 340 -4.31 -2.90 -20.40
N LEU A 341 -3.62 -1.81 -20.06
CA LEU A 341 -3.88 -1.03 -18.84
C LEU A 341 -4.84 0.12 -19.18
#